data_AF-A0A528TMA1-F1
#
_entry.id   AF-A0A528TMA1-F1
#
_cell.length_a   1.000
_cell.length_b   1.000
_cell.length_c   1.000
_cell.angle_alpha   90.00
_cell.angle_beta   90.00
_cell.angle_gamma   90.00
#
_symmetry.space_group_name_H-M   'P 1'
#
loop_
_entity.id
_entity.type
_entity.pdbx_description
1 polymer ?
#
loop_
_entity_poly.entity_id
_entity_poly.type
_entity_poly.pdbx_seq_one_letter_code
_entity_poly.pdbx_strand_id
1 'polypeptide(L)' 'MEANGVASIGECMLELSGQAGPNWRMGFAGDTFNTLWALHALSPGRPATYV' A
#
# COMPACT_ATOMS: atom_id res chain seq x y z
N MET A 1 24.05 11.46 -3.09
CA MET A 1 23.43 11.03 -1.81
C MET A 1 22.56 9.84 -2.14
N GLU A 2 22.76 8.69 -1.51
CA GLU A 2 21.72 7.65 -1.58
C GLU A 2 20.43 8.26 -1.03
N ALA A 3 19.35 8.18 -1.80
CA ALA A 3 18.08 8.70 -1.34
C ALA A 3 17.63 7.84 -0.15
N ASN A 4 17.57 8.43 1.06
CA ASN A 4 17.00 7.75 2.22
C ASN A 4 15.61 7.20 1.85
N GLY A 5 15.37 5.93 2.18
CA GLY A 5 14.10 5.25 1.93
C GLY A 5 12.94 5.82 2.76
N VAL A 6 11.72 5.38 2.45
CA VAL A 6 10.51 5.71 3.21
C VAL A 6 10.03 4.48 3.96
N ALA A 7 9.79 4.63 5.26
CA ALA A 7 9.08 3.65 6.06
C ALA A 7 7.70 4.19 6.43
N SER A 8 6.66 3.34 6.34
CA SER A 8 5.32 3.65 6.85
C SER A 8 4.95 2.65 7.94
N ILE A 9 4.40 3.16 9.04
CA ILE A 9 4.04 2.37 10.23
C ILE A 9 2.56 2.60 10.49
N GLY A 10 1.78 1.54 10.61
CA GLY A 10 0.36 1.62 10.90
C GLY A 10 -0.38 0.31 10.70
N GLU A 11 -1.70 0.38 10.58
CA GLU A 11 -2.54 -0.79 10.35
C GLU A 11 -2.77 -1.03 8.86
N CYS A 12 -2.52 -2.28 8.43
CA CYS A 12 -2.92 -2.77 7.12
C CYS A 12 -4.14 -3.67 7.31
N MET A 13 -5.19 -3.40 6.56
CA MET A 13 -6.48 -4.09 6.64
C MET A 13 -6.66 -5.00 5.43
N LEU A 14 -7.37 -6.11 5.64
CA LEU A 14 -7.99 -6.83 4.53
C LEU A 14 -9.16 -6.00 4.00
N GLU A 15 -9.17 -5.75 2.70
CA GLU A 15 -10.25 -5.05 2.02
C GLU A 15 -11.11 -6.05 1.26
N LEU A 16 -12.44 -5.88 1.33
CA LEU A 16 -13.40 -6.55 0.47
C LEU A 16 -14.08 -5.51 -0.41
N SER A 17 -13.82 -5.53 -1.71
CA SER A 17 -14.48 -4.67 -2.70
C SER A 17 -15.43 -5.47 -3.59
N GLY A 18 -16.52 -4.83 -4.05
CA GLY A 18 -17.54 -5.49 -4.86
C GLY A 18 -16.98 -5.95 -6.22
N GLN A 19 -17.43 -7.11 -6.69
CA GLN A 19 -17.26 -7.56 -8.08
C GLN A 19 -18.62 -7.73 -8.77
N ALA A 20 -18.59 -8.05 -10.07
CA ALA A 20 -19.79 -8.48 -10.77
C ALA A 20 -20.35 -9.77 -10.13
N GLY A 21 -21.62 -9.75 -9.74
CA GLY A 21 -22.29 -10.87 -9.09
C GLY A 21 -22.12 -10.88 -7.56
N PRO A 22 -22.29 -12.05 -6.89
CA PRO A 22 -22.36 -12.13 -5.43
C PRO A 22 -20.99 -12.20 -4.73
N ASN A 23 -19.89 -12.14 -5.48
CA ASN A 23 -18.55 -12.37 -4.96
C ASN A 23 -17.86 -11.07 -4.54
N TRP A 24 -17.02 -11.15 -3.52
CA TRP A 24 -16.15 -10.07 -3.07
C TRP A 24 -14.73 -10.27 -3.59
N ARG A 25 -14.07 -9.18 -4.03
CA ARG A 25 -12.64 -9.15 -4.27
C ARG A 25 -11.95 -8.90 -2.94
N MET A 26 -11.11 -9.84 -2.51
CA MET A 26 -10.21 -9.60 -1.39
C MET A 26 -8.94 -8.89 -1.84
N GLY A 27 -8.53 -7.88 -1.08
CA GLY A 27 -7.30 -7.11 -1.27
C GLY A 27 -6.73 -6.62 0.06
N PHE A 28 -5.80 -5.67 -0.02
CA PHE A 28 -5.22 -5.00 1.13
C PHE A 28 -5.45 -3.50 1.01
N ALA A 29 -5.78 -2.84 2.12
CA ALA A 29 -5.94 -1.39 2.20
C ALA A 29 -5.46 -0.86 3.56
N GLY A 30 -5.51 0.44 3.74
CA GLY A 30 -5.08 1.14 4.96
C GLY A 30 -4.53 2.50 4.56
N ASP A 31 -4.77 3.53 5.36
CA ASP A 31 -4.30 4.89 5.05
C ASP A 31 -2.77 4.95 4.90
N THR A 32 -2.05 4.34 5.84
CA THR A 32 -0.59 4.22 5.86
C THR A 32 -0.08 3.31 4.74
N PHE A 33 -0.70 2.14 4.56
CA PHE A 33 -0.35 1.20 3.49
C PHE A 33 -0.56 1.80 2.09
N ASN A 34 -1.72 2.40 1.84
CA ASN A 34 -2.07 2.99 0.54
C ASN A 34 -1.15 4.17 0.21
N THR A 35 -0.80 4.98 1.22
CA THR A 35 0.17 6.08 1.05
C THR A 35 1.53 5.54 0.64
N LEU A 36 2.05 4.52 1.33
CA LEU A 36 3.33 3.90 0.97
C LEU A 36 3.27 3.23 -0.42
N TRP A 37 2.19 2.54 -0.73
CA TRP A 37 1.98 1.88 -2.02
C TRP A 37 2.03 2.87 -3.18
N ALA A 38 1.36 4.02 -3.03
CA ALA A 38 1.42 5.11 -4.00
C ALA A 38 2.83 5.71 -4.10
N LEU A 39 3.51 5.94 -2.97
CA LEU A 39 4.89 6.45 -2.96
C LEU A 39 5.87 5.50 -3.66
N HIS A 40 5.72 4.19 -3.45
CA HIS A 40 6.52 3.17 -4.12
C HIS A 40 6.34 3.21 -5.64
N ALA A 41 5.09 3.28 -6.12
CA ALA A 41 4.78 3.34 -7.54
C ALA A 41 5.30 4.62 -8.22
N LEU A 42 5.25 5.76 -7.51
CA LEU A 42 5.62 7.08 -8.04
C LEU A 42 7.09 7.46 -7.85
N SER A 43 7.84 6.76 -6.98
CA SER A 43 9.24 7.07 -6.66
C SER A 43 10.19 5.93 -7.04
N PRO A 44 10.28 5.54 -8.33
CA PRO A 44 11.18 4.46 -8.75
C PRO A 44 12.64 4.79 -8.37
N GLY A 45 13.30 3.88 -7.67
CA GLY A 45 14.67 4.05 -7.16
C GLY A 45 14.79 4.53 -5.71
N ARG A 46 13.67 4.81 -5.03
CA ARG A 46 13.65 5.05 -3.58
C ARG A 46 13.08 3.84 -2.84
N PRO A 47 13.84 3.20 -1.93
CA PRO A 47 13.33 2.09 -1.12
C PRO A 47 12.08 2.51 -0.33
N ALA A 48 11.09 1.62 -0.28
CA ALA A 48 9.84 1.81 0.45
C ALA A 48 9.56 0.53 1.25
N THR A 49 9.32 0.66 2.56
CA THR A 49 9.03 -0.47 3.44
C THR A 49 7.85 -0.18 4.35
N TYR A 50 7.02 -1.19 4.56
CA TYR A 50 5.93 -1.16 5.54
C TYR A 50 6.43 -1.84 6.83
N VAL A 51 6.03 -1.32 7.99
CA VAL A 51 6.45 -1.78 9.32
C VAL A 51 5.24 -2.01 10.20
#